data_AF-A0A968NT77-F1
#
_entry.id   AF-A0A968NT77-F1
#
_cell.length_a   1.000
_cell.length_b   1.000
_cell.length_c   1.000
_cell.angle_alpha   90.00
_cell.angle_beta   90.00
_cell.angle_gamma   90.00
#
_symmetry.space_group_name_H-M   'P 1'
#
loop_
_entity.id
_entity.type
_entity.pdbx_description
1 polymer ?
#
loop_
_entity_poly.entity_id
_entity_poly.type
_entity_poly.pdbx_seq_one_letter_code
_entity_poly.pdbx_strand_id
1 'polypeptide(L)'
;MRLGFVGAAGFLGLMAFTHSLLMATIVAVGLGICLSFAINGTLPFVLSLLPSDQAGWGVGVFFGGGAAATSLLGGLSLLGGLSSIAGIGLGAIALLAAGLCIAAHPEPI
;
A
#
# COMPACT_ATOMS: atom_id res chain seq x y z
N MET A 1 -10.66 5.42 -1.53
CA MET A 1 -9.47 5.11 -0.71
C MET A 1 -9.58 3.77 0.04
N ARG A 2 -10.55 3.57 0.94
CA ARG A 2 -10.72 2.30 1.69
C ARG A 2 -10.88 1.04 0.81
N LEU A 3 -11.74 1.12 -0.22
CA LEU A 3 -11.88 0.09 -1.26
C LEU A 3 -10.57 -0.19 -2.01
N GLY A 4 -9.70 0.82 -2.15
CA GLY A 4 -8.38 0.67 -2.76
C GLY A 4 -7.44 -0.19 -1.93
N PHE A 5 -7.39 0.03 -0.61
CA PHE A 5 -6.57 -0.80 0.30
C PHE A 5 -7.04 -2.25 0.35
N VAL A 6 -8.35 -2.47 0.49
CA VAL A 6 -8.93 -3.83 0.53
C VAL A 6 -8.73 -4.54 -0.81
N GLY A 7 -9.01 -3.86 -1.92
CA GLY A 7 -8.82 -4.41 -3.27
C GLY A 7 -7.35 -4.72 -3.54
N ALA A 8 -6.43 -3.83 -3.14
CA ALA A 8 -5.00 -4.06 -3.31
C ALA A 8 -4.52 -5.26 -2.48
N ALA A 9 -4.97 -5.41 -1.24
CA ALA A 9 -4.65 -6.58 -0.42
C ALA A 9 -5.16 -7.88 -1.06
N GLY A 10 -6.39 -7.85 -1.60
CA GLY A 10 -6.98 -8.98 -2.32
C GLY A 10 -6.18 -9.38 -3.56
N PHE A 11 -5.88 -8.42 -4.45
CA PHE A 11 -5.07 -8.68 -5.65
C PHE A 11 -3.63 -9.11 -5.32
N LEU A 12 -3.04 -8.57 -4.26
CA LEU A 12 -1.72 -9.00 -3.79
C LEU A 12 -1.75 -10.46 -3.33
N GLY A 13 -2.80 -10.87 -2.60
CA GLY A 13 -2.99 -12.28 -2.22
C GLY A 13 -3.24 -13.19 -3.42
N LEU A 14 -4.00 -12.71 -4.42
CA LEU A 14 -4.27 -13.43 -5.68
C LEU A 14 -3.00 -13.71 -6.48
N MET A 15 -1.96 -12.86 -6.41
CA MET A 15 -0.66 -13.12 -7.05
C MET A 15 0.00 -14.42 -6.57
N ALA A 16 -0.29 -14.90 -5.35
CA ALA A 16 0.25 -16.17 -4.87
C ALA A 16 -0.29 -17.39 -5.65
N PHE A 17 -1.41 -17.23 -6.36
CA PHE A 17 -2.11 -18.31 -7.06
C PHE A 17 -2.04 -18.17 -8.60
N THR A 18 -1.31 -17.18 -9.12
CA THR A 18 -1.19 -16.97 -10.57
C THR A 18 -0.22 -17.95 -11.21
N HIS A 19 -0.75 -18.90 -11.98
CA HIS A 19 0.04 -19.89 -12.73
C HIS A 19 0.12 -19.57 -14.24
N SER A 20 -0.67 -18.62 -14.72
CA SER A 20 -0.74 -18.21 -16.13
C SER A 20 -0.35 -16.76 -16.29
N LEU A 21 0.43 -16.45 -17.34
CA LEU A 21 0.87 -15.09 -17.67
C LEU A 21 -0.31 -14.12 -17.82
N LEU A 22 -1.38 -14.57 -18.47
CA LEU A 22 -2.58 -13.75 -18.67
C LEU A 22 -3.30 -13.45 -17.36
N MET A 23 -3.32 -14.40 -16.42
CA MET A 23 -3.90 -14.16 -15.09
C MET A 23 -3.00 -13.22 -14.27
N ALA A 24 -1.69 -13.37 -14.38
CA ALA A 24 -0.72 -12.49 -13.71
C ALA A 24 -0.84 -11.04 -14.20
N THR A 25 -1.03 -10.80 -15.50
CA THR A 25 -1.22 -9.44 -16.04
C THR A 25 -2.53 -8.82 -15.57
N ILE A 26 -3.64 -9.56 -15.59
CA ILE A 26 -4.93 -9.07 -15.07
C ILE A 26 -4.82 -8.70 -13.59
N VAL A 27 -4.21 -9.58 -12.79
CA VAL A 27 -4.00 -9.33 -11.34
C VAL A 27 -3.10 -8.12 -11.11
N ALA A 28 -2.02 -7.97 -11.88
CA ALA A 28 -1.12 -6.82 -11.78
C ALA A 28 -1.82 -5.50 -12.15
N VAL A 29 -2.65 -5.49 -13.20
CA VAL A 29 -3.45 -4.31 -13.58
C VAL A 29 -4.46 -3.97 -12.49
N GLY A 30 -5.18 -4.97 -11.97
CA GLY A 30 -6.12 -4.79 -10.86
C GLY A 30 -5.45 -4.24 -9.62
N LEU A 31 -4.29 -4.81 -9.25
CA LEU A 31 -3.47 -4.33 -8.14
C LEU A 31 -3.06 -2.87 -8.35
N GLY A 32 -2.59 -2.52 -9.55
CA GLY A 32 -2.20 -1.15 -9.90
C GLY A 32 -3.35 -0.16 -9.75
N ILE A 33 -4.54 -0.49 -10.26
CA ILE A 33 -5.75 0.35 -10.14
C ILE A 33 -6.12 0.56 -8.66
N CYS A 34 -6.18 -0.52 -7.88
CA CYS A 34 -6.52 -0.44 -6.46
C CYS A 34 -5.48 0.37 -5.66
N LEU A 35 -4.20 0.16 -5.96
CA LEU A 35 -3.11 0.87 -5.30
C LEU A 35 -3.11 2.36 -5.67
N SER A 36 -3.42 2.71 -6.93
CA SER A 36 -3.63 4.12 -7.33
C SER A 36 -4.78 4.76 -6.57
N PHE A 37 -5.91 4.06 -6.38
CA PHE A 37 -7.01 4.57 -5.56
C PHE A 37 -6.66 4.72 -4.08
N ALA A 38 -5.77 3.89 -3.55
CA ALA A 38 -5.25 4.03 -2.20
C ALA A 38 -4.32 5.25 -2.12
N ILE A 39 -3.21 5.26 -2.86
CA ILE A 39 -2.15 6.29 -2.83
C ILE A 39 -2.70 7.67 -3.14
N ASN A 40 -3.50 7.83 -4.21
CA ASN A 40 -4.04 9.13 -4.61
C ASN A 40 -5.10 9.66 -3.62
N GLY A 41 -5.72 8.78 -2.81
CA GLY A 41 -6.61 9.20 -1.73
C GLY A 41 -5.87 9.55 -0.44
N THR A 42 -4.76 8.85 -0.15
CA THR A 42 -4.05 9.00 1.13
C THR A 42 -3.41 10.36 1.34
N LEU A 43 -2.77 10.91 0.30
CA LEU A 43 -2.06 12.18 0.46
C LEU A 43 -3.02 13.36 0.71
N PRO A 44 -4.12 13.54 -0.06
CA PRO A 44 -5.14 14.53 0.25
C PRO A 44 -5.77 14.34 1.63
N PHE A 45 -6.04 13.09 2.03
CA PHE A 45 -6.59 12.77 3.34
C PHE A 45 -5.66 13.23 4.47
N VAL A 46 -4.36 12.89 4.39
CA VAL A 46 -3.37 13.35 5.39
C VAL A 46 -3.28 14.87 5.42
N LEU A 47 -3.23 15.53 4.26
CA LEU A 47 -3.17 16.99 4.21
C LEU A 47 -4.41 17.68 4.79
N SER A 48 -5.58 17.02 4.78
CA SER A 48 -6.79 17.54 5.44
C SER A 48 -6.74 17.48 6.98
N LEU A 49 -5.86 16.63 7.54
CA LEU A 49 -5.72 16.42 8.98
C LEU A 49 -4.65 17.30 9.63
N LEU A 50 -3.75 17.90 8.84
CA LEU A 50 -2.67 18.73 9.34
C LEU A 50 -2.96 20.22 9.15
N PRO A 51 -2.50 21.08 10.07
CA PRO A 51 -2.41 22.52 9.83
C PRO A 51 -1.58 22.81 8.57
N SER A 52 -1.90 23.90 7.86
CA SER A 52 -1.23 24.26 6.59
C SER A 52 0.29 24.43 6.71
N ASP A 53 0.78 24.90 7.85
CA ASP A 53 2.22 25.03 8.18
C ASP A 53 2.93 23.65 8.22
N GLN A 54 2.19 22.59 8.53
CA GLN A 54 2.72 21.22 8.63
C GLN A 54 2.47 20.37 7.38
N ALA A 55 1.93 20.94 6.31
CA ALA A 55 1.66 20.20 5.07
C ALA A 55 2.93 19.53 4.50
N GLY A 56 4.08 20.24 4.57
CA GLY A 56 5.37 19.70 4.14
C GLY A 56 5.81 18.46 4.94
N TRP A 57 5.52 18.41 6.24
CA TRP A 57 5.77 17.24 7.07
C TRP A 57 4.92 16.04 6.66
N GLY A 58 3.63 16.26 6.39
CA GLY A 58 2.73 15.20 5.92
C GLY A 58 3.20 14.56 4.60
N VAL A 59 3.60 15.39 3.62
CA VAL A 59 4.15 14.92 2.35
C VAL A 59 5.48 14.18 2.55
N GLY A 60 6.37 14.73 3.39
CA GLY A 60 7.66 14.13 3.70
C GLY A 60 7.53 12.74 4.33
N VAL A 61 6.62 12.57 5.29
CA VAL A 61 6.35 11.26 5.92
C VAL A 61 5.73 10.28 4.93
N PHE A 62 4.82 10.74 4.06
CA PHE A 62 4.19 9.89 3.04
C PHE A 62 5.20 9.27 2.07
N PHE A 63 6.04 10.10 1.44
CA PHE A 63 7.05 9.61 0.50
C PHE A 63 8.24 8.97 1.20
N GLY A 64 8.66 9.51 2.35
CA GLY A 64 9.76 8.97 3.16
C GLY A 64 9.46 7.57 3.70
N GLY A 65 8.21 7.32 4.14
CA GLY A 65 7.77 5.98 4.55
C GLY A 65 7.83 4.98 3.40
N GLY A 66 7.39 5.38 2.19
CA GLY A 66 7.51 4.56 0.99
C GLY A 66 8.97 4.23 0.65
N ALA A 67 9.84 5.24 0.65
CA ALA A 67 11.28 5.07 0.42
C ALA A 67 11.90 4.11 1.45
N ALA A 68 11.65 4.34 2.75
CA ALA A 68 12.14 3.48 3.82
C ALA A 68 11.70 2.02 3.67
N ALA A 69 10.42 1.79 3.33
CA ALA A 69 9.90 0.44 3.09
C ALA A 69 10.58 -0.24 1.90
N THR A 70 10.79 0.48 0.79
CA THR A 70 11.49 -0.06 -0.38
C THR A 70 12.95 -0.37 -0.10
N SER A 71 13.66 0.49 0.65
CA SER A 71 15.04 0.23 1.07
C SER A 71 15.13 -0.98 1.98
N LEU A 72 14.20 -1.11 2.93
CA LEU A 72 14.16 -2.25 3.85
C LEU A 72 13.91 -3.56 3.10
N LEU A 73 12.93 -3.58 2.19
CA LEU A 73 12.63 -4.75 1.37
C LEU A 73 13.81 -5.14 0.47
N GLY A 74 14.47 -4.17 -0.16
CA GLY A 74 15.67 -4.40 -0.97
C GLY A 74 16.81 -5.01 -0.15
N GLY A 75 17.05 -4.49 1.06
CA GLY A 75 18.03 -5.03 1.99
C GLY A 75 17.71 -6.48 2.41
N LEU A 76 16.47 -6.73 2.84
CA LEU A 76 16.00 -8.07 3.22
C LEU A 76 16.10 -9.09 2.07
N SER A 77 15.83 -8.68 0.84
CA SER A 77 15.93 -9.53 -0.34
C SER A 77 17.37 -9.93 -0.64
N LEU A 78 18.33 -9.00 -0.49
CA LEU A 78 19.76 -9.26 -0.65
C LEU A 78 20.31 -10.26 0.39
N LEU A 79 19.76 -10.23 1.61
CA LEU A 79 20.12 -11.14 2.70
C LEU A 79 19.48 -12.55 2.56
N GLY A 80 18.67 -12.79 1.53
CA GLY A 80 17.93 -14.04 1.34
C GLY A 80 16.88 -14.29 2.44
N GLY A 81 16.51 -13.26 3.21
CA GLY A 81 15.75 -13.41 4.45
C GLY A 81 14.23 -13.53 4.25
N LEU A 82 13.70 -13.24 3.06
CA LEU A 82 12.26 -13.18 2.83
C LEU A 82 11.83 -14.02 1.62
N SER A 83 11.04 -15.07 1.86
CA SER A 83 10.33 -15.79 0.80
C SER A 83 9.28 -14.88 0.15
N SER A 84 9.07 -15.01 -1.16
CA SER A 84 8.06 -14.25 -1.91
C SER A 84 6.65 -14.36 -1.29
N ILE A 85 6.30 -15.54 -0.77
CA ILE A 85 5.00 -15.77 -0.11
C ILE A 85 4.90 -14.98 1.20
N ALA A 86 5.98 -14.94 1.99
CA ALA A 86 6.03 -14.15 3.22
C ALA A 86 5.94 -12.65 2.92
N GLY A 87 6.61 -12.18 1.86
CA GLY A 87 6.52 -10.80 1.39
C GLY A 87 5.10 -10.40 0.97
N ILE A 88 4.42 -11.25 0.21
CA ILE A 88 3.01 -11.06 -0.18
C ILE A 88 2.12 -10.99 1.06
N GLY A 89 2.27 -11.92 2.00
CA GLY A 89 1.49 -11.94 3.24
C GLY A 89 1.68 -10.67 4.07
N LEU A 90 2.93 -10.25 4.29
CA LEU A 90 3.23 -9.02 5.03
C LEU A 90 2.68 -7.77 4.33
N GLY A 91 2.80 -7.70 2.99
CA GLY A 91 2.25 -6.60 2.21
C GLY A 91 0.71 -6.52 2.31
N ALA A 92 0.02 -7.66 2.26
CA ALA A 92 -1.43 -7.71 2.38
C ALA A 92 -1.90 -7.28 3.79
N ILE A 93 -1.21 -7.75 4.84
CA ILE A 93 -1.48 -7.33 6.22
C ILE A 93 -1.24 -5.83 6.39
N ALA A 94 -0.15 -5.29 5.85
CA ALA A 94 0.15 -3.86 5.90
C ALA A 94 -0.93 -3.01 5.21
N LEU A 95 -1.42 -3.44 4.04
CA LEU A 95 -2.50 -2.76 3.32
C LEU A 95 -3.81 -2.77 4.10
N LEU A 96 -4.16 -3.91 4.71
CA LEU A 96 -5.36 -4.01 5.55
C LEU A 96 -5.24 -3.17 6.82
N ALA A 97 -4.09 -3.22 7.49
CA ALA A 97 -3.82 -2.40 8.67
C ALA A 97 -3.91 -0.90 8.35
N ALA A 98 -3.31 -0.45 7.23
CA ALA A 98 -3.44 0.92 6.77
C ALA A 98 -4.91 1.29 6.51
N GLY A 99 -5.64 0.44 5.78
CA GLY A 99 -7.07 0.64 5.52
C GLY A 99 -7.90 0.77 6.80
N LEU A 100 -7.59 -0.03 7.84
CA LEU A 100 -8.24 0.05 9.16
C LEU A 100 -7.89 1.35 9.90
N CYS A 101 -6.63 1.76 9.90
CA CYS A 101 -6.21 3.04 10.50
C CYS A 101 -6.95 4.23 9.89
N ILE A 102 -7.11 4.24 8.56
CA ILE A 102 -7.87 5.28 7.86
C ILE A 102 -9.37 5.17 8.15
N ALA A 103 -9.89 3.95 8.28
CA ALA A 103 -11.31 3.74 8.61
C ALA A 103 -11.68 4.19 10.02
N ALA A 104 -10.72 4.11 10.96
CA ALA A 104 -10.90 4.53 12.35
C ALA A 104 -10.97 6.07 12.52
N HIS A 105 -10.52 6.84 11.53
CA HIS A 105 -10.67 8.29 11.52
C HIS A 105 -11.97 8.70 10.78
N PRO A 106 -12.86 9.50 11.40
CA PRO A 106 -14.00 10.07 10.71
C PRO A 106 -13.51 11.02 9.62
N GLU A 107 -14.03 10.88 8.41
CA GLU A 107 -13.71 11.77 7.30
C GLU A 107 -14.20 13.19 7.66
N PRO A 108 -13.38 14.24 7.51
CA PRO A 108 -13.90 15.59 7.54
C PRO A 108 -14.86 15.74 6.36
N ILE A 109 -16.09 16.15 6.69
CA ILE A 109 -17.20 16.41 5.76
C ILE A 109 -16.80 17.51 4.77
#